data_AF-A0A521UFL1-F1
#
_entry.id   AF-A0A521UFL1-F1
#
_cell.length_a   1.000
_cell.length_b   1.000
_cell.length_c   1.000
_cell.angle_alpha   90.00
_cell.angle_beta   90.00
_cell.angle_gamma   90.00
#
_symmetry.space_group_name_H-M   'P 1'
#
loop_
_entity.id
_entity.type
_entity.pdbx_description
1 polymer ?
#
loop_
_entity_poly.entity_id
_entity_poly.type
_entity_poly.pdbx_seq_one_letter_code
_entity_poly.pdbx_strand_id
1 'polypeptide(L)'
;MRELDRTIARIKLILADLAAREARTESLRVQLQTQLARLPRFILYGNAEAESVLSMMADIEDRLAEIDGDLRRIDLLKRTAEEELETLEITRRIDQQRERLASLHAQAERTGDLSEETRAEIRQLEQSISADSERAAKHILVRRTSSPRTRDTHGTSES
;
A
#
# COMPACT_ATOMS: atom_id res chain seq x y z
N MET A 1 -19.78 -3.21 10.28
CA MET A 1 -19.56 -3.24 8.82
C MET A 1 -19.37 -1.85 8.18
N ARG A 2 -20.26 -0.87 8.40
CA ARG A 2 -20.15 0.48 7.78
C ARG A 2 -18.81 1.20 8.00
N GLU A 3 -18.14 0.99 9.11
CA GLU A 3 -16.84 1.62 9.40
C GLU A 3 -15.68 0.96 8.63
N LEU A 4 -15.64 -0.38 8.60
CA LEU A 4 -14.66 -1.14 7.83
C LEU A 4 -14.75 -0.83 6.33
N ASP A 5 -15.96 -0.79 5.78
CA ASP A 5 -16.18 -0.44 4.37
C ASP A 5 -15.73 1.00 4.05
N ARG A 6 -15.94 1.94 4.98
CA ARG A 6 -15.44 3.33 4.85
C ARG A 6 -13.93 3.38 4.86
N THR A 7 -13.27 2.64 5.76
CA THR A 7 -11.81 2.59 5.84
C THR A 7 -11.21 1.98 4.57
N ILE A 8 -11.78 0.89 4.05
CA ILE A 8 -11.39 0.29 2.76
C ILE A 8 -11.51 1.32 1.64
N ALA A 9 -12.65 2.01 1.54
CA ALA A 9 -12.86 3.02 0.50
C ALA A 9 -11.85 4.18 0.62
N ARG A 10 -11.55 4.61 1.84
CA ARG A 10 -10.54 5.65 2.10
C ARG A 10 -9.15 5.22 1.68
N ILE A 11 -8.73 3.99 1.99
CA ILE A 11 -7.41 3.47 1.59
C ILE A 11 -7.31 3.37 0.07
N LYS A 12 -8.36 2.89 -0.61
CA LYS A 12 -8.41 2.88 -2.09
C LYS A 12 -8.26 4.27 -2.70
N LEU A 13 -8.87 5.28 -2.09
CA LEU A 13 -8.71 6.67 -2.53
C LEU A 13 -7.27 7.17 -2.33
N ILE A 14 -6.64 6.85 -1.19
CA ILE A 14 -5.24 7.20 -0.92
C ILE A 14 -4.31 6.53 -1.94
N LEU A 15 -4.51 5.25 -2.24
CA LEU A 15 -3.73 4.53 -3.25
C LEU A 15 -3.84 5.17 -4.63
N ALA A 16 -5.04 5.58 -5.03
CA ALA A 16 -5.26 6.29 -6.28
C ALA A 16 -4.53 7.65 -6.32
N ASP A 17 -4.55 8.42 -5.23
CA ASP A 17 -3.81 9.68 -5.13
C ASP A 17 -2.28 9.45 -5.20
N LEU A 18 -1.77 8.44 -4.48
CA LEU A 18 -0.35 8.08 -4.51
C LEU A 18 0.10 7.65 -5.91
N ALA A 19 -0.69 6.83 -6.62
CA ALA A 19 -0.39 6.45 -8.00
C ALA A 19 -0.37 7.66 -8.95
N ALA A 20 -1.31 8.59 -8.77
CA ALA A 20 -1.32 9.82 -9.56
C ALA A 20 -0.11 10.73 -9.26
N ARG A 21 0.34 10.79 -8.00
CA ARG A 21 1.56 11.51 -7.60
C ARG A 21 2.80 10.87 -8.19
N GLU A 22 2.94 9.55 -8.06
CA GLU A 22 4.05 8.78 -8.63
C GLU A 22 4.22 9.04 -10.13
N ALA A 23 3.13 8.96 -10.90
CA ALA A 23 3.17 9.21 -12.34
C ALA A 23 3.64 10.63 -12.68
N ARG A 24 3.20 11.64 -11.91
CA ARG A 24 3.65 13.03 -12.09
C ARG A 24 5.13 13.18 -11.73
N THR A 25 5.55 12.61 -10.62
CA THR A 25 6.94 12.67 -10.14
C THR A 25 7.91 11.96 -11.10
N GLU A 26 7.53 10.80 -11.65
CA GLU A 26 8.34 10.10 -12.65
C GLU A 26 8.44 10.90 -13.95
N SER A 27 7.35 11.56 -14.37
CA SER A 27 7.40 12.46 -15.53
C SER A 27 8.38 13.61 -15.33
N LEU A 28 8.40 14.23 -14.14
CA LEU A 28 9.37 15.28 -13.81
C LEU A 28 10.81 14.73 -13.80
N ARG A 29 11.02 13.53 -13.26
CA ARG A 29 12.31 12.84 -13.27
C ARG A 29 12.87 12.71 -14.68
N VAL A 30 12.07 12.18 -15.60
CA VAL A 30 12.46 11.98 -17.01
C VAL A 30 12.77 13.32 -17.69
N GLN A 31 11.98 14.36 -17.40
CA GLN A 31 12.23 15.70 -17.92
C GLN A 31 13.58 16.27 -17.45
N LEU A 32 13.88 16.18 -16.15
CA LEU A 32 15.15 16.66 -15.59
C LEU A 32 16.35 15.86 -16.11
N GLN A 33 16.25 14.53 -16.20
CA GLN A 33 17.29 13.70 -16.82
C GLN A 33 17.56 14.11 -18.28
N THR A 34 16.50 14.42 -19.03
CA THR A 34 16.61 14.90 -20.40
C THR A 34 17.27 16.29 -20.47
N GLN A 35 16.97 17.18 -19.53
CA GLN A 35 17.62 18.50 -19.43
C GLN A 35 19.11 18.34 -19.11
N LEU A 36 19.46 17.52 -18.11
CA LEU A 36 20.84 17.24 -17.71
C LEU A 36 21.66 16.70 -18.90
N ALA A 37 21.11 15.74 -19.64
CA ALA A 37 21.79 15.15 -20.81
C ALA A 37 22.03 16.14 -21.96
N ARG A 38 21.30 17.26 -22.01
CA ARG A 38 21.46 18.30 -23.03
C ARG A 38 22.49 19.36 -22.64
N LEU A 39 22.75 19.56 -21.34
CA LEU A 39 23.60 20.63 -20.83
C LEU A 39 25.03 20.65 -21.42
N PRO A 40 25.74 19.51 -21.56
CA PRO A 40 27.09 19.50 -22.14
C PRO A 40 27.16 20.08 -23.56
N ARG A 41 26.07 19.99 -24.34
CA ARG A 41 26.03 20.53 -25.70
C ARG A 41 26.11 22.05 -25.74
N PHE A 42 25.71 22.74 -24.66
CA PHE A 42 25.81 24.21 -24.60
C PHE A 42 27.25 24.71 -24.47
N ILE A 43 28.14 23.91 -23.88
CA ILE A 43 29.60 24.19 -23.87
C ILE A 43 30.20 23.88 -25.24
N LEU A 44 29.84 22.74 -25.82
CA LEU A 44 30.48 22.25 -27.06
C LEU A 44 30.04 23.00 -28.32
N TYR A 45 28.78 23.45 -28.37
CA TYR A 45 28.17 24.03 -29.57
C TYR A 45 27.54 25.40 -29.32
N GLY A 46 27.62 25.92 -28.09
CA GLY A 46 27.09 27.21 -27.71
C GLY A 46 28.17 28.14 -27.16
N ASN A 47 27.76 29.34 -26.78
CA ASN A 47 28.61 30.35 -26.12
C ASN A 47 28.42 30.32 -24.59
N ALA A 48 28.12 29.17 -24.00
CA ALA A 48 27.92 29.06 -22.56
C ALA A 48 29.26 28.86 -21.83
N GLU A 49 29.46 29.58 -20.73
CA GLU A 49 30.61 29.40 -19.86
C GLU A 49 30.51 28.07 -19.10
N ALA A 50 31.63 27.35 -19.00
CA ALA A 50 31.67 26.04 -18.35
C ALA A 50 31.19 26.08 -16.90
N GLU A 51 31.54 27.14 -16.16
CA GLU A 51 31.11 27.35 -14.76
C GLU A 51 29.59 27.48 -14.65
N SER A 52 28.96 28.24 -15.56
CA SER A 52 27.50 28.38 -15.61
C SER A 52 26.81 27.05 -15.90
N VAL A 53 27.35 26.25 -16.83
CA VAL A 53 26.78 24.94 -17.15
C VAL A 53 26.95 23.95 -16.00
N LEU A 54 28.11 23.94 -15.33
CA LEU A 54 28.33 23.10 -14.14
C LEU A 54 27.38 23.46 -13.00
N SER A 55 27.13 24.76 -12.77
CA SER A 55 26.13 25.21 -11.79
C SER A 55 24.73 24.70 -12.13
N MET A 56 24.31 24.80 -13.41
CA MET A 56 23.01 24.27 -13.83
C MET A 56 22.91 22.75 -13.69
N MET A 57 24.01 22.02 -13.94
CA MET A 57 24.05 20.57 -13.75
C MET A 57 23.84 20.22 -12.28
N ALA A 58 24.57 20.87 -11.37
CA ALA A 58 24.44 20.64 -9.94
C ALA A 58 23.00 20.90 -9.44
N ASP A 59 22.38 22.01 -9.86
CA ASP A 59 21.00 22.33 -9.49
C ASP A 59 19.99 21.26 -9.97
N ILE A 60 20.20 20.70 -11.17
CA ILE A 60 19.34 19.64 -11.71
C ILE A 60 19.57 18.33 -10.96
N GLU A 61 20.82 18.00 -10.64
CA GLU A 61 21.19 16.80 -9.88
C GLU A 61 20.60 16.82 -8.47
N ASP A 62 20.66 17.96 -7.77
CA ASP A 62 20.04 18.13 -6.45
C ASP A 62 18.51 17.93 -6.52
N ARG A 63 17.86 18.50 -7.54
CA ARG A 63 16.42 18.28 -7.77
C ARG A 63 16.09 16.82 -8.10
N LEU A 64 16.93 16.13 -8.87
CA LEU A 64 16.76 14.71 -9.17
C LEU A 64 16.89 13.87 -7.89
N ALA A 65 17.82 14.20 -7.00
CA ALA A 65 17.98 13.51 -5.72
C ALA A 65 16.72 13.64 -4.84
N GLU A 66 16.11 14.82 -4.80
CA GLU A 66 14.84 15.04 -4.09
C GLU A 66 13.68 14.23 -4.71
N ILE A 67 13.56 14.25 -6.04
CA ILE A 67 12.56 13.46 -6.78
C ILE A 67 12.71 11.96 -6.49
N ASP A 68 13.94 11.43 -6.52
CA ASP A 68 14.21 10.04 -6.19
C ASP A 68 13.87 9.74 -4.72
N GLY A 69 14.10 10.71 -3.82
CA GLY A 69 13.63 10.66 -2.43
C GLY A 69 12.12 10.50 -2.33
N ASP A 70 11.37 11.32 -3.06
CA ASP A 70 9.91 11.30 -3.06
C ASP A 70 9.35 10.01 -3.65
N LEU A 71 9.91 9.49 -4.75
CA LEU A 71 9.49 8.22 -5.32
C LEU A 71 9.65 7.06 -4.33
N ARG A 72 10.77 7.01 -3.59
CA ARG A 72 10.98 6.02 -2.52
C ARG A 72 9.94 6.14 -1.40
N ARG A 73 9.60 7.36 -0.99
CA ARG A 73 8.58 7.61 0.04
C ARG A 73 7.19 7.20 -0.45
N ILE A 74 6.85 7.50 -1.70
CA ILE A 74 5.58 7.12 -2.32
C ILE A 74 5.44 5.60 -2.39
N ASP A 75 6.48 4.89 -2.85
CA ASP A 75 6.51 3.42 -2.89
C ASP A 75 6.30 2.79 -1.50
N LEU A 76 6.99 3.30 -0.48
CA LEU A 76 6.80 2.85 0.91
C LEU A 76 5.35 3.03 1.39
N LEU A 77 4.76 4.21 1.11
CA LEU A 77 3.37 4.49 1.49
C LEU A 77 2.38 3.61 0.74
N LYS A 78 2.59 3.35 -0.56
CA LYS A 78 1.76 2.45 -1.36
C LYS A 78 1.77 1.03 -0.81
N ARG A 79 2.95 0.45 -0.58
CA ARG A 79 3.07 -0.90 -0.01
C ARG A 79 2.37 -1.02 1.33
N THR A 80 2.57 -0.03 2.21
CA THR A 80 1.91 0.01 3.53
C THR A 80 0.39 0.06 3.39
N ALA A 81 -0.13 0.87 2.47
CA ALA A 81 -1.56 0.98 2.23
C ALA A 81 -2.16 -0.28 1.55
N GLU A 82 -1.42 -0.93 0.66
CA GLU A 82 -1.81 -2.19 0.01
C GLU A 82 -1.90 -3.34 1.02
N GLU A 83 -0.92 -3.47 1.91
CA GLU A 83 -0.92 -4.48 2.98
C GLU A 83 -2.09 -4.30 3.96
N GLU A 84 -2.38 -3.06 4.37
CA GLU A 84 -3.52 -2.76 5.24
C GLU A 84 -4.85 -3.02 4.51
N LEU A 85 -4.94 -2.65 3.23
CA LEU A 85 -6.13 -2.91 2.42
C LEU A 85 -6.43 -4.40 2.31
N GLU A 86 -5.42 -5.22 2.01
CA GLU A 86 -5.56 -6.68 1.91
C GLU A 86 -6.06 -7.27 3.23
N THR A 87 -5.49 -6.83 4.36
CA THR A 87 -5.91 -7.28 5.69
C THR A 87 -7.39 -6.97 5.97
N LEU A 88 -7.83 -5.76 5.64
CA LEU A 88 -9.22 -5.35 5.83
C LEU A 88 -10.17 -6.08 4.88
N GLU A 89 -9.76 -6.36 3.66
CA GLU A 89 -10.57 -7.11 2.69
C GLU A 89 -10.73 -8.58 3.08
N ILE A 90 -9.69 -9.22 3.63
CA ILE A 90 -9.79 -10.58 4.20
C ILE A 90 -10.78 -10.56 5.38
N THR A 91 -10.65 -9.59 6.28
CA THR A 91 -11.54 -9.45 7.44
C THR A 91 -13.00 -9.28 7.00
N ARG A 92 -13.24 -8.41 6.02
CA ARG A 92 -14.57 -8.21 5.42
C ARG A 92 -15.16 -9.51 4.87
N ARG A 93 -14.35 -10.29 4.14
CA ARG A 93 -14.77 -11.55 3.53
C ARG A 93 -15.18 -12.58 4.59
N ILE A 94 -14.40 -12.70 5.66
CA ILE A 94 -14.73 -13.57 6.81
C ILE A 94 -16.07 -13.16 7.44
N ASP A 95 -16.28 -11.87 7.68
CA ASP A 95 -17.53 -11.37 8.26
C ASP A 95 -18.74 -11.70 7.36
N GLN A 96 -18.61 -11.51 6.05
CA GLN A 96 -19.67 -11.83 5.08
C GLN A 96 -19.97 -13.33 5.01
N GLN A 97 -18.92 -14.18 5.03
CA GLN A 97 -19.08 -15.63 5.04
C GLN A 97 -19.76 -16.10 6.33
N ARG A 98 -19.40 -15.53 7.48
CA ARG A 98 -20.02 -15.85 8.78
C ARG A 98 -21.48 -15.42 8.83
N GLU A 99 -21.82 -14.25 8.30
CA GLU A 99 -23.21 -13.80 8.19
C GLU A 99 -24.03 -14.73 7.29
N ARG A 100 -23.47 -15.16 6.15
CA ARG A 100 -24.10 -16.15 5.27
C ARG A 100 -24.29 -17.48 5.98
N LEU A 101 -23.27 -18.01 6.65
CA LEU A 101 -23.34 -19.26 7.39
C LEU A 101 -24.41 -19.20 8.49
N ALA A 102 -24.47 -18.11 9.26
CA ALA A 102 -25.52 -17.89 10.26
C ALA A 102 -26.92 -17.86 9.62
N SER A 103 -27.06 -17.24 8.45
CA SER A 103 -28.35 -17.21 7.74
C SER A 103 -28.80 -18.59 7.27
N LEU A 104 -27.87 -19.45 6.81
CA LEU A 104 -28.14 -20.82 6.38
C LEU A 104 -28.53 -21.71 7.56
N HIS A 105 -27.83 -21.60 8.70
CA HIS A 105 -28.20 -22.30 9.93
C HIS A 105 -29.58 -21.86 10.44
N ALA A 106 -29.85 -20.56 10.48
CA ALA A 106 -31.15 -20.06 10.90
C ALA A 106 -32.28 -20.47 9.95
N GLN A 107 -32.00 -20.67 8.66
CA GLN A 107 -32.97 -21.21 7.70
C GLN A 107 -33.21 -22.71 7.96
N ALA A 108 -32.15 -23.49 8.16
CA ALA A 108 -32.21 -24.90 8.50
C ALA A 108 -33.04 -25.19 9.76
N GLU A 109 -32.83 -24.40 10.82
CA GLU A 109 -33.59 -24.52 12.06
C GLU A 109 -35.08 -24.22 11.87
N ARG A 110 -35.42 -23.30 10.96
CA ARG A 110 -36.81 -22.94 10.66
C ARG A 110 -37.53 -23.97 9.79
N THR A 111 -36.84 -24.55 8.82
CA THR A 111 -37.43 -25.52 7.87
C THR A 111 -37.38 -26.95 8.38
N GLY A 112 -36.50 -27.25 9.34
CA GLY A 112 -36.29 -28.61 9.86
C GLY A 112 -35.66 -29.58 8.87
N ASP A 113 -35.41 -29.13 7.64
CA ASP A 113 -34.79 -29.88 6.57
C ASP A 113 -33.69 -29.05 5.90
N LEU A 114 -32.57 -29.72 5.66
CA LEU A 114 -31.35 -29.19 5.07
C LEU A 114 -31.12 -29.95 3.78
N SER A 115 -31.37 -29.31 2.64
CA SER A 115 -31.01 -29.90 1.35
C SER A 115 -29.51 -30.22 1.32
N GLU A 116 -29.13 -31.26 0.57
CA GLU A 116 -27.72 -31.59 0.37
C GLU A 116 -26.93 -30.43 -0.24
N GLU A 117 -27.57 -29.59 -1.06
CA GLU A 117 -27.02 -28.34 -1.57
C GLU A 117 -26.69 -27.35 -0.45
N THR A 118 -27.61 -27.14 0.50
CA THR A 118 -27.38 -26.26 1.65
C THR A 118 -26.25 -26.79 2.54
N ARG A 119 -26.19 -28.12 2.75
CA ARG A 119 -25.10 -28.76 3.51
C ARG A 119 -23.76 -28.62 2.81
N ALA A 120 -23.73 -28.71 1.48
CA ALA A 120 -22.52 -28.49 0.70
C ALA A 120 -22.05 -27.03 0.78
N GLU A 121 -22.97 -26.06 0.69
CA GLU A 121 -22.66 -24.63 0.83
C GLU A 121 -22.07 -24.32 2.21
N ILE A 122 -22.66 -24.86 3.29
CA ILE A 122 -22.13 -24.70 4.66
C ILE A 122 -20.69 -25.21 4.75
N ARG A 123 -20.42 -26.44 4.30
CA ARG A 123 -19.05 -27.02 4.32
C ARG A 123 -18.05 -26.17 3.53
N GLN A 124 -18.47 -25.66 2.37
CA GLN A 124 -17.63 -24.80 1.54
C GLN A 124 -17.32 -23.47 2.24
N LEU A 125 -18.31 -22.85 2.88
CA LEU A 125 -18.13 -21.62 3.64
C LEU A 125 -17.21 -21.83 4.85
N GLU A 126 -17.37 -22.91 5.60
CA GLU A 126 -16.49 -23.26 6.72
C GLU A 126 -15.04 -23.42 6.28
N GLN A 127 -14.81 -24.16 5.19
CA GLN A 127 -13.48 -24.35 4.63
C GLN A 127 -12.85 -23.03 4.17
N SER A 128 -13.65 -22.16 3.53
CA SER A 128 -13.20 -20.85 3.10
C SER A 128 -12.87 -19.92 4.27
N ILE A 129 -13.71 -19.91 5.32
CA ILE A 129 -13.47 -19.13 6.55
C ILE A 129 -12.17 -19.59 7.22
N SER A 130 -11.91 -20.89 7.28
CA SER A 130 -10.67 -21.44 7.85
C SER A 130 -9.46 -20.94 7.06
N ALA A 131 -9.48 -21.06 5.74
CA ALA A 131 -8.40 -20.62 4.87
C ALA A 131 -8.15 -19.10 4.98
N ASP A 132 -9.21 -18.31 5.04
CA ASP A 132 -9.14 -16.86 5.18
C ASP A 132 -8.63 -16.44 6.55
N SER A 133 -9.01 -17.15 7.61
CA SER A 133 -8.52 -16.93 8.97
C SER A 133 -7.03 -17.23 9.09
N GLU A 134 -6.54 -18.31 8.46
CA GLU A 134 -5.11 -18.62 8.39
C GLU A 134 -4.31 -17.53 7.65
N ARG A 135 -4.86 -17.01 6.54
CA ARG A 135 -4.25 -15.90 5.80
C ARG A 135 -4.19 -14.64 6.66
N ALA A 136 -5.30 -14.26 7.30
CA ALA A 136 -5.33 -13.11 8.20
C ALA A 136 -4.30 -13.25 9.33
N ALA A 137 -4.18 -14.43 9.94
CA ALA A 137 -3.21 -14.69 11.00
C ALA A 137 -1.76 -14.51 10.52
N LYS A 138 -1.43 -14.95 9.29
CA LYS A 138 -0.11 -14.73 8.68
C LYS A 138 0.18 -13.24 8.47
N HIS A 139 -0.77 -12.47 7.97
CA HIS A 139 -0.60 -11.02 7.78
C HIS A 139 -0.38 -10.28 9.12
N ILE A 140 -1.12 -10.64 10.16
CA ILE A 140 -0.93 -10.06 11.51
C ILE A 140 0.46 -10.40 12.06
N LEU A 141 0.94 -11.62 11.84
CA LEU A 141 2.27 -12.05 12.29
C LEU A 141 3.38 -11.28 11.56
N VAL A 142 3.29 -11.16 10.23
CA VAL A 142 4.25 -10.39 9.41
C VAL A 142 4.28 -8.91 9.83
N ARG A 143 3.12 -8.31 10.12
CA ARG A 143 3.04 -6.93 10.61
C ARG A 143 3.74 -6.77 11.97
N ARG A 144 3.61 -7.74 12.88
CA ARG A 144 4.27 -7.72 14.20
C ARG A 144 5.80 -7.85 14.11
N THR A 145 6.31 -8.61 13.13
CA THR A 145 7.75 -8.83 12.98
C THR A 145 8.43 -7.74 12.15
N SER A 146 7.69 -7.05 11.27
CA SER A 146 8.19 -5.96 10.41
C SER A 146 8.13 -4.59 11.07
N SER A 147 7.39 -4.44 12.18
CA SER A 147 7.39 -3.20 12.97
C SER A 147 8.66 -3.16 13.84
N PRO A 148 9.62 -2.24 13.60
CA PRO A 148 10.75 -2.10 14.51
C PRO A 148 10.18 -1.61 15.83
N ARG A 149 10.41 -2.36 16.91
CA ARG A 149 10.24 -1.86 18.28
C ARG A 149 11.01 -0.55 18.38
N THR A 150 10.30 0.58 18.38
CA THR A 150 10.84 1.84 18.86
C THR A 150 11.22 1.60 20.31
N ARG A 151 12.50 1.34 20.56
CA ARG A 151 13.05 1.30 21.91
C ARG A 151 12.91 2.71 22.45
N ASP A 152 12.02 2.86 23.42
CA ASP A 152 12.00 4.00 24.33
C ASP A 152 13.41 4.18 24.89
N THR A 153 14.10 5.21 24.41
CA THR A 153 15.25 5.78 25.11
C THR A 153 14.69 6.90 25.97
N HIS A 154 14.08 6.51 27.09
CA HIS A 154 13.91 7.38 28.25
C HIS A 154 14.63 6.71 29.42
N GLY A 155 15.87 7.14 29.60
CA GLY A 155 16.78 6.67 30.63
C GLY A 155 17.83 7.74 30.87
N THR A 156 17.39 8.80 31.55
CA THR A 156 18.07 9.43 32.67
C THR A 156 19.61 9.36 32.70
N SER A 157 20.25 10.51 32.54
CA SER A 157 21.50 10.78 33.26
C SER A 157 21.58 12.27 33.57
N GLU A 158 20.82 12.69 34.59
CA GLU A 158 21.33 13.71 35.51
C GLU A 158 22.37 13.03 36.41
N SER A 159 23.62 13.48 36.31
CA SER A 159 24.60 13.62 37.41
C SER A 159 25.88 14.22 36.83
#